data_AF-A0A2H0BXA3-F1
#
_entry.id   AF-A0A2H0BXA3-F1
#
_cell.length_a   1.000
_cell.length_b   1.000
_cell.length_c   1.000
_cell.angle_alpha   90.00
_cell.angle_beta   90.00
_cell.angle_gamma   90.00
#
_symmetry.space_group_name_H-M   'P 1'
#
loop_
_entity.id
_entity.type
_entity.pdbx_description
1 polymer ?
#
loop_
_entity_poly.entity_id
_entity_poly.type
_entity_poly.pdbx_seq_one_letter_code
_entity_poly.pdbx_strand_id
1 'polypeptide(L)'
;MAKLIELKIKTPKNIYQKLTHALCPHREEPARSLIFIVEGTKKRPIIGIRYPGKKLRKRELKAVRVNSALWANLYDFEVVPYKNGKEINTQKFTFDELLKDFQENKKNSKRFWMLLEELYNDNVINKKPPKLPGIDSTMYLLVLKWIWIQEDFNYRFNWEEVDSPIRYVLETRTGTRTGRGAGRAKFFAALILLKEYFNFEQVKKIIPLY
;
A
#
# COMPACT_ATOMS: atom_id res chain seq x y z
N MET A 1 -3.64 18.45 -14.45
CA MET A 1 -4.31 17.17 -14.14
C MET A 1 -3.29 16.05 -14.23
N ALA A 2 -3.31 15.07 -13.33
CA ALA A 2 -2.37 13.95 -13.36
C ALA A 2 -2.60 13.06 -14.59
N LYS A 3 -1.51 12.54 -15.19
CA LYS A 3 -1.60 11.66 -16.37
C LYS A 3 -2.06 10.27 -15.93
N LEU A 4 -3.09 9.74 -16.60
CA LEU A 4 -3.70 8.45 -16.28
C LEU A 4 -3.12 7.29 -17.12
N ILE A 5 -2.52 6.33 -16.44
CA ILE A 5 -1.89 5.13 -17.01
C ILE A 5 -2.67 3.90 -16.49
N GLU A 6 -2.87 2.88 -17.33
CA GLU A 6 -3.48 1.62 -16.89
C GLU A 6 -2.39 0.59 -16.68
N LEU A 7 -2.35 -0.03 -15.50
CA LEU A 7 -1.36 -1.03 -15.15
C LEU A 7 -2.03 -2.38 -14.88
N LYS A 8 -1.91 -3.30 -15.83
CA LYS A 8 -2.49 -4.65 -15.72
C LYS A 8 -1.50 -5.63 -15.09
N ILE A 9 -1.57 -5.79 -13.77
CA ILE A 9 -0.81 -6.84 -13.07
C ILE A 9 -1.65 -8.13 -13.05
N LYS A 10 -1.40 -9.00 -14.03
CA LYS A 10 -2.17 -10.27 -14.20
C LYS A 10 -1.91 -11.33 -13.13
N THR A 11 -0.84 -11.23 -12.36
CA THR A 11 -0.40 -12.31 -11.46
C THR A 11 0.04 -11.75 -10.10
N PRO A 12 -0.58 -12.19 -8.99
CA PRO A 12 -0.23 -11.73 -7.63
C PRO A 12 1.20 -12.08 -7.23
N LYS A 13 1.72 -13.25 -7.64
CA LYS A 13 3.05 -13.75 -7.25
C LYS A 13 4.20 -12.80 -7.59
N ASN A 14 4.10 -12.03 -8.67
CA ASN A 14 5.15 -11.11 -9.12
C ASN A 14 4.69 -9.65 -9.03
N ILE A 15 3.74 -9.33 -8.13
CA ILE A 15 3.17 -7.99 -8.04
C ILE A 15 4.24 -6.93 -7.76
N TYR A 16 5.19 -7.22 -6.87
CA TYR A 16 6.25 -6.27 -6.52
C TYR A 16 7.17 -6.01 -7.72
N GLN A 17 7.75 -7.05 -8.32
CA GLN A 17 8.58 -6.93 -9.53
C GLN A 17 7.86 -6.21 -10.68
N LYS A 18 6.61 -6.56 -10.96
CA LYS A 18 5.86 -5.88 -12.04
C LYS A 18 5.64 -4.41 -11.72
N LEU A 19 5.43 -4.06 -10.44
CA LEU A 19 5.27 -2.69 -10.02
C LEU A 19 6.59 -1.91 -10.07
N THR A 20 7.70 -2.50 -9.62
CA THR A 20 9.02 -1.86 -9.67
C THR A 20 9.42 -1.51 -11.08
N HIS A 21 9.24 -2.44 -12.04
CA HIS A 21 9.49 -2.21 -13.45
C HIS A 21 8.57 -1.16 -14.06
N ALA A 22 7.28 -1.14 -13.69
CA ALA A 22 6.33 -0.17 -14.23
C ALA A 22 6.54 1.25 -13.70
N LEU A 23 6.90 1.40 -12.43
CA LEU A 23 7.06 2.71 -11.79
C LEU A 23 8.46 3.30 -11.99
N CYS A 24 9.49 2.47 -12.09
CA CYS A 24 10.90 2.89 -12.21
C CYS A 24 11.16 3.97 -13.29
N PRO A 25 10.59 3.89 -14.51
CA PRO A 25 10.79 4.91 -15.54
C PRO A 25 10.29 6.30 -15.15
N HIS A 26 9.40 6.40 -14.16
CA HIS A 26 8.70 7.62 -13.78
C HIS A 26 9.20 8.26 -12.47
N ARG A 27 10.28 7.74 -11.89
CA ARG A 27 10.80 8.18 -10.58
C ARG A 27 11.23 9.65 -10.52
N GLU A 28 11.59 10.24 -11.66
CA GLU A 28 12.04 11.64 -11.76
C GLU A 28 10.90 12.62 -12.06
N GLU A 29 9.68 12.12 -12.24
CA GLU A 29 8.49 12.95 -12.48
C GLU A 29 8.12 13.76 -11.23
N PRO A 30 7.39 14.88 -11.36
CA PRO A 30 6.94 15.64 -10.21
C PRO A 30 6.10 14.79 -9.26
N ALA A 31 6.23 15.02 -7.95
CA ALA A 31 5.46 14.28 -6.96
C ALA A 31 3.96 14.35 -7.28
N ARG A 32 3.29 13.20 -7.21
CA ARG A 32 1.85 13.02 -7.42
C ARG A 32 1.35 13.34 -8.83
N SER A 33 2.23 13.41 -9.83
CA SER A 33 1.88 13.80 -11.21
C SER A 33 1.26 12.68 -12.05
N LEU A 34 1.43 11.41 -11.69
CA LEU A 34 0.91 10.28 -12.44
C LEU A 34 -0.06 9.46 -11.59
N ILE A 35 -1.09 8.91 -12.23
CA ILE A 35 -2.01 7.94 -11.64
C ILE A 35 -1.98 6.66 -12.47
N PHE A 36 -1.63 5.55 -11.83
CA PHE A 36 -1.70 4.22 -12.42
C PHE A 36 -2.96 3.53 -11.92
N ILE A 37 -3.91 3.23 -12.80
CA ILE A 37 -5.08 2.41 -12.47
C ILE A 37 -4.61 0.96 -12.35
N VAL A 38 -4.73 0.43 -11.14
CA VAL A 38 -4.24 -0.90 -10.77
C VAL A 38 -5.37 -1.89 -10.49
N GLU A 39 -6.58 -1.40 -10.25
CA GLU A 39 -7.81 -2.19 -10.19
C GLU A 39 -8.90 -1.48 -11.01
N GLY A 40 -9.54 -2.22 -11.92
CA GLY A 40 -10.49 -1.67 -12.89
C GLY A 40 -9.83 -1.27 -14.21
N THR A 41 -10.36 -0.23 -14.85
CA THR A 41 -9.88 0.27 -16.16
C THR A 41 -9.87 1.79 -16.18
N LYS A 42 -9.23 2.43 -17.17
CA LYS A 42 -9.32 3.91 -17.32
C LYS A 42 -10.75 4.44 -17.40
N LYS A 43 -11.66 3.67 -18.01
CA LYS A 43 -13.08 4.07 -18.17
C LYS A 43 -13.90 3.79 -16.91
N ARG A 44 -13.50 2.80 -16.11
CA ARG A 44 -14.16 2.39 -14.86
C ARG A 44 -13.10 2.09 -13.80
N PRO A 45 -12.43 3.13 -13.28
CA PRO A 45 -11.38 2.94 -12.29
C PRO A 45 -12.00 2.50 -10.95
N ILE A 46 -11.29 1.63 -10.22
CA ILE A 46 -11.67 1.19 -8.88
C ILE A 46 -10.59 1.63 -7.89
N ILE A 47 -9.34 1.25 -8.15
CA ILE A 47 -8.16 1.71 -7.40
C ILE A 47 -7.12 2.23 -8.38
N GLY A 48 -6.60 3.41 -8.09
CA GLY A 48 -5.35 3.90 -8.66
C GLY A 48 -4.26 4.03 -7.59
N ILE A 49 -3.02 4.13 -8.04
CA ILE A 49 -1.90 4.59 -7.22
C ILE A 49 -1.33 5.87 -7.82
N ARG A 50 -1.08 6.87 -6.98
CA ARG A 50 -0.53 8.15 -7.38
C ARG A 50 0.96 8.18 -7.08
N TYR A 51 1.75 8.33 -8.13
CA TYR A 51 3.21 8.21 -8.12
C TYR A 51 3.86 9.35 -8.92
N PRO A 52 5.08 9.79 -8.59
CA PRO A 52 5.83 9.55 -7.35
C PRO A 52 5.11 9.94 -6.06
N GLY A 53 5.32 9.17 -4.99
CA GLY A 53 4.86 9.50 -3.64
C GLY A 53 5.66 10.64 -3.01
N LYS A 54 5.19 11.13 -1.85
CA LYS A 54 5.82 12.26 -1.15
C LYS A 54 7.11 11.86 -0.43
N LYS A 55 7.26 10.58 -0.05
CA LYS A 55 8.44 10.07 0.67
C LYS A 55 9.57 9.68 -0.29
N LEU A 56 9.28 9.53 -1.59
CA LEU A 56 10.29 9.26 -2.61
C LEU A 56 11.27 10.42 -2.66
N ARG A 57 12.56 10.12 -2.58
CA ARG A 57 13.62 11.14 -2.65
C ARG A 57 14.83 10.66 -3.42
N LYS A 58 15.43 11.57 -4.18
CA LYS A 58 16.78 11.42 -4.74
C LYS A 58 17.77 11.80 -3.64
N ARG A 59 18.75 10.93 -3.39
CA ARG A 59 19.74 11.11 -2.33
C ARG A 59 20.92 11.89 -2.87
N GLU A 60 21.34 12.91 -2.13
CA GLU A 60 22.62 13.58 -2.38
C GLU A 60 23.74 12.76 -1.72
N LEU A 61 24.67 12.27 -2.53
CA LEU A 61 25.78 11.45 -2.06
C LEU A 61 27.08 12.24 -2.25
N LYS A 62 27.96 12.21 -1.24
CA LYS A 62 29.29 12.82 -1.32
C LYS A 62 30.14 12.27 -2.48
N ALA A 63 29.96 10.98 -2.81
CA ALA A 63 30.56 10.34 -3.97
C ALA A 63 29.61 9.28 -4.53
N VAL A 64 29.44 9.26 -5.86
CA VAL A 64 28.67 8.24 -6.55
C VAL A 64 29.61 7.12 -6.99
N ARG A 65 29.36 5.90 -6.51
CA ARG A 65 30.08 4.68 -6.89
C ARG A 65 29.10 3.72 -7.56
N VAL A 66 29.60 2.67 -8.21
CA VAL A 66 28.78 1.62 -8.86
C VAL A 66 27.71 1.05 -7.92
N ASN A 67 28.02 0.92 -6.63
CA ASN A 67 27.12 0.37 -5.61
C ASN A 67 26.27 1.42 -4.88
N SER A 68 26.26 2.67 -5.33
CA SER A 68 25.50 3.75 -4.69
C SER A 68 24.00 3.62 -4.96
N ALA A 69 23.21 3.64 -3.88
CA ALA A 69 21.75 3.81 -3.98
C ALA A 69 21.42 5.30 -4.08
N LEU A 70 21.05 5.77 -5.26
CA LEU A 70 20.70 7.18 -5.52
C LEU A 70 19.29 7.55 -5.07
N TRP A 71 18.47 6.56 -4.74
CA TRP A 71 17.07 6.77 -4.38
C TRP A 71 16.76 6.19 -3.01
N ALA A 72 15.86 6.87 -2.30
CA ALA A 72 15.25 6.37 -1.09
C ALA A 72 13.73 6.34 -1.21
N ASN A 73 13.12 5.30 -0.62
CA ASN A 73 11.68 5.05 -0.65
C ASN A 73 11.13 5.13 -2.09
N LEU A 74 11.87 4.54 -3.03
CA LEU A 74 11.71 4.73 -4.49
C LEU A 74 10.29 4.41 -4.99
N TYR A 75 9.59 3.51 -4.30
CA TYR A 75 8.26 3.04 -4.66
C TYR A 75 7.18 3.52 -3.68
N ASP A 76 7.41 4.65 -3.01
CA ASP A 76 6.34 5.33 -2.28
C ASP A 76 5.25 5.82 -3.26
N PHE A 77 3.98 5.56 -2.92
CA PHE A 77 2.82 6.04 -3.67
C PHE A 77 1.62 6.25 -2.75
N GLU A 78 0.63 7.00 -3.21
CA GLU A 78 -0.65 7.20 -2.53
C GLU A 78 -1.74 6.33 -3.17
N VAL A 79 -2.50 5.59 -2.37
CA VAL A 79 -3.62 4.79 -2.87
C VAL A 79 -4.86 5.67 -3.06
N VAL A 80 -5.46 5.60 -4.25
CA VAL A 80 -6.57 6.46 -4.69
C VAL A 80 -7.77 5.58 -5.05
N PRO A 81 -8.77 5.45 -4.16
CA PRO A 81 -10.01 4.76 -4.48
C PRO A 81 -10.93 5.61 -5.36
N TYR A 82 -11.74 4.94 -6.17
CA TYR A 82 -12.70 5.54 -7.07
C TYR A 82 -14.10 4.97 -6.82
N LYS A 83 -15.12 5.83 -6.98
CA LYS A 83 -16.53 5.44 -6.98
C LYS A 83 -17.25 6.20 -8.10
N ASN A 84 -17.95 5.47 -8.96
CA ASN A 84 -18.67 6.04 -10.10
C ASN A 84 -17.76 6.93 -10.99
N GLY A 85 -16.51 6.49 -11.21
CA GLY A 85 -15.53 7.18 -12.05
C GLY A 85 -14.89 8.42 -11.41
N LYS A 86 -15.24 8.77 -10.16
CA LYS A 86 -14.67 9.90 -9.42
C LYS A 86 -13.76 9.39 -8.30
N GLU A 87 -12.64 10.07 -8.10
CA GLU A 87 -11.82 9.87 -6.90
C GLU A 87 -12.67 10.15 -5.64
N ILE A 88 -12.56 9.28 -4.64
CA ILE A 88 -13.20 9.52 -3.34
C ILE A 88 -12.14 9.91 -2.31
N ASN A 89 -12.58 10.59 -1.24
CA ASN A 89 -11.68 11.13 -0.22
C ASN A 89 -10.84 10.00 0.41
N THR A 90 -9.51 10.08 0.25
CA THR A 90 -8.54 9.12 0.78
C THR A 90 -8.46 9.15 2.31
N GLN A 91 -8.88 10.24 2.96
CA GLN A 91 -8.90 10.35 4.43
C GLN A 91 -9.85 9.35 5.09
N LYS A 92 -10.84 8.83 4.35
CA LYS A 92 -11.74 7.75 4.84
C LYS A 92 -11.10 6.36 4.83
N PHE A 93 -9.87 6.25 4.34
CA PHE A 93 -9.15 4.99 4.16
C PHE A 93 -7.76 5.02 4.79
N THR A 94 -7.56 5.84 5.83
CA THR A 94 -6.36 5.77 6.67
C THR A 94 -6.37 4.48 7.48
N PHE A 95 -5.23 4.09 8.03
CA PHE A 95 -5.16 2.92 8.92
C PHE A 95 -6.10 3.03 10.11
N ASP A 96 -6.18 4.21 10.73
CA ASP A 96 -7.10 4.48 11.84
C ASP A 96 -8.56 4.22 11.41
N GLU A 97 -9.00 4.76 10.28
CA GLU A 97 -10.38 4.60 9.82
C GLU A 97 -10.69 3.16 9.40
N LEU A 98 -9.75 2.46 8.78
CA LEU A 98 -9.91 1.04 8.43
C LEU A 98 -10.01 0.16 9.69
N LEU A 99 -9.21 0.42 10.72
CA LEU A 99 -9.26 -0.35 11.97
C LEU A 99 -10.54 -0.12 12.76
N LYS A 100 -11.01 1.14 12.86
CA LYS A 100 -12.31 1.45 13.46
C LYS A 100 -13.45 0.74 12.74
N ASP A 101 -13.49 0.87 11.42
CA ASP A 101 -14.50 0.23 10.58
C ASP A 101 -14.42 -1.31 10.68
N PHE A 102 -13.21 -1.89 10.81
CA PHE A 102 -13.07 -3.31 11.08
C PHE A 102 -13.69 -3.70 12.41
N GLN A 103 -13.33 -3.01 13.49
CA GLN A 103 -13.84 -3.29 14.83
C GLN A 103 -15.37 -3.18 14.91
N GLU A 104 -15.93 -2.14 14.31
CA GLU A 104 -17.37 -1.83 14.39
C GLU A 104 -18.20 -2.73 13.48
N ASN A 105 -17.74 -2.97 12.26
CA ASN A 105 -18.59 -3.51 11.20
C ASN A 105 -18.17 -4.89 10.68
N LYS A 106 -16.92 -5.33 10.93
CA LYS A 106 -16.34 -6.48 10.20
C LYS A 106 -15.74 -7.57 11.08
N LYS A 107 -15.30 -7.28 12.30
CA LYS A 107 -14.56 -8.22 13.17
C LYS A 107 -15.28 -9.55 13.44
N ASN A 108 -16.60 -9.52 13.54
CA ASN A 108 -17.42 -10.70 13.85
C ASN A 108 -17.72 -11.55 12.61
N SER A 109 -17.39 -11.09 11.40
CA SER A 109 -17.65 -11.84 10.17
C SER A 109 -16.51 -12.81 9.88
N LYS A 110 -16.71 -14.09 10.21
CA LYS A 110 -15.76 -15.19 9.88
C LYS A 110 -15.37 -15.19 8.40
N ARG A 111 -16.35 -14.99 7.52
CA ARG A 111 -16.11 -14.94 6.06
C ARG A 111 -15.23 -13.77 5.67
N PHE A 112 -15.42 -12.59 6.26
CA PHE A 112 -14.58 -11.44 5.97
C PHE A 112 -13.15 -11.65 6.48
N TRP A 113 -13.00 -12.21 7.69
CA TRP A 113 -11.70 -12.55 8.26
C TRP A 113 -10.89 -13.48 7.36
N MET A 114 -11.50 -14.55 6.85
CA MET A 114 -10.83 -15.47 5.92
C MET A 114 -10.30 -14.76 4.65
N LEU A 115 -11.05 -13.79 4.11
CA LEU A 115 -10.60 -13.02 2.95
C LEU A 115 -9.45 -12.06 3.30
N LEU A 116 -9.44 -11.56 4.54
CA LEU A 116 -8.35 -10.74 5.07
C LEU A 116 -7.05 -11.56 5.21
N GLU A 117 -7.16 -12.80 5.70
CA GLU A 117 -6.04 -13.75 5.79
C GLU A 117 -5.51 -14.14 4.40
N GLU A 118 -6.40 -14.46 3.46
CA GLU A 118 -6.03 -14.74 2.06
C GLU A 118 -5.32 -13.53 1.44
N LEU A 119 -5.84 -12.32 1.67
CA LEU A 119 -5.19 -11.10 1.20
C LEU A 119 -3.81 -10.89 1.82
N TYR A 120 -3.66 -11.15 3.12
CA TYR A 120 -2.41 -10.96 3.85
C TYR A 120 -1.30 -11.87 3.31
N ASN A 121 -1.63 -13.16 3.14
CA ASN A 121 -0.68 -14.19 2.71
C ASN A 121 -0.37 -14.12 1.21
N ASP A 122 -1.40 -13.91 0.37
CA ASP A 122 -1.26 -14.14 -1.07
C ASP A 122 -1.38 -12.86 -1.92
N ASN A 123 -1.78 -11.72 -1.35
CA ASN A 123 -2.16 -10.50 -2.09
C ASN A 123 -3.36 -10.69 -3.03
N VAL A 124 -4.28 -11.58 -2.68
CA VAL A 124 -5.38 -11.99 -3.56
C VAL A 124 -6.75 -11.75 -2.94
N ILE A 125 -7.72 -11.43 -3.80
CA ILE A 125 -9.15 -11.32 -3.47
C ILE A 125 -9.92 -12.12 -4.55
N ASN A 126 -9.99 -13.44 -4.39
CA ASN A 126 -10.63 -14.32 -5.39
C ASN A 126 -12.15 -14.44 -5.22
N LYS A 127 -12.65 -14.17 -4.02
CA LYS A 127 -14.05 -14.39 -3.66
C LYS A 127 -14.73 -13.06 -3.40
N LYS A 128 -16.01 -12.99 -3.77
CA LYS A 128 -16.84 -11.83 -3.48
C LYS A 128 -16.96 -11.63 -1.96
N PRO A 129 -16.57 -10.47 -1.41
CA PRO A 129 -16.71 -10.18 0.01
C PRO A 129 -18.18 -10.14 0.46
N PRO A 130 -18.48 -10.48 1.72
CA PRO A 130 -19.83 -10.29 2.26
C PRO A 130 -20.19 -8.80 2.24
N LYS A 131 -21.48 -8.48 2.11
CA LYS A 131 -21.97 -7.11 2.28
C LYS A 131 -22.06 -6.82 3.77
N LEU A 132 -21.16 -6.01 4.29
CA LEU A 132 -21.14 -5.60 5.69
C LEU A 132 -21.36 -4.08 5.80
N PRO A 133 -21.81 -3.57 6.95
CA PRO A 133 -21.94 -2.14 7.18
C PRO A 133 -20.62 -1.38 7.08
N GLY A 134 -20.72 -0.04 7.10
CA GLY A 134 -19.57 0.87 7.04
C GLY A 134 -18.96 0.94 5.65
N ILE A 135 -17.64 0.83 5.56
CA ILE A 135 -16.92 0.83 4.28
C ILE A 135 -17.31 -0.43 3.50
N ASP A 136 -17.64 -0.28 2.20
CA ASP A 136 -17.91 -1.43 1.33
C ASP A 136 -16.77 -2.45 1.42
N SER A 137 -17.09 -3.70 1.72
CA SER A 137 -16.10 -4.76 1.99
C SER A 137 -15.16 -5.03 0.82
N THR A 138 -15.61 -4.81 -0.42
CA THR A 138 -14.74 -4.95 -1.60
C THR A 138 -13.76 -3.78 -1.67
N MET A 139 -14.26 -2.55 -1.52
CA MET A 139 -13.41 -1.36 -1.47
C MET A 139 -12.40 -1.42 -0.32
N TYR A 140 -12.82 -1.86 0.86
CA TYR A 140 -11.95 -2.04 2.03
C TYR A 140 -10.75 -2.95 1.69
N LEU A 141 -11.02 -4.16 1.17
CA LEU A 141 -9.96 -5.13 0.89
C LEU A 141 -9.05 -4.65 -0.26
N LEU A 142 -9.61 -4.01 -1.29
CA LEU A 142 -8.83 -3.47 -2.39
C LEU A 142 -7.92 -2.33 -1.95
N VAL A 143 -8.42 -1.38 -1.16
CA VAL A 143 -7.58 -0.31 -0.63
C VAL A 143 -6.50 -0.87 0.30
N LEU A 144 -6.87 -1.78 1.20
CA LEU A 144 -5.94 -2.40 2.13
C LEU A 144 -4.82 -3.16 1.43
N LYS A 145 -5.14 -3.92 0.36
CA LYS A 145 -4.15 -4.59 -0.50
C LYS A 145 -3.06 -3.63 -0.97
N TRP A 146 -3.47 -2.50 -1.54
CA TRP A 146 -2.52 -1.55 -2.12
C TRP A 146 -1.76 -0.74 -1.07
N ILE A 147 -2.37 -0.47 0.09
CA ILE A 147 -1.65 0.13 1.21
C ILE A 147 -0.60 -0.85 1.74
N TRP A 148 -0.94 -2.13 1.92
CA TRP A 148 0.01 -3.15 2.37
C TRP A 148 1.19 -3.33 1.41
N ILE A 149 0.94 -3.32 0.10
CA ILE A 149 2.02 -3.37 -0.90
C ILE A 149 2.95 -2.15 -0.74
N GLN A 150 2.39 -0.95 -0.55
CA GLN A 150 3.18 0.26 -0.34
C GLN A 150 3.99 0.23 0.96
N GLU A 151 3.40 -0.26 2.05
CA GLU A 151 4.11 -0.43 3.32
C GLU A 151 5.24 -1.44 3.20
N ASP A 152 5.04 -2.54 2.48
CA ASP A 152 6.12 -3.50 2.26
C ASP A 152 7.26 -2.90 1.43
N PHE A 153 6.97 -2.10 0.40
CA PHE A 153 8.00 -1.36 -0.35
C PHE A 153 8.78 -0.39 0.52
N ASN A 154 8.10 0.31 1.44
CA ASN A 154 8.70 1.37 2.23
C ASN A 154 9.38 0.88 3.52
N TYR A 155 9.04 -0.33 3.99
CA TYR A 155 9.50 -0.80 5.30
C TYR A 155 10.05 -2.23 5.27
N ARG A 156 9.69 -3.10 4.33
CA ARG A 156 10.07 -4.51 4.39
C ARG A 156 11.13 -4.88 3.36
N PHE A 157 10.90 -4.56 2.10
CA PHE A 157 11.70 -5.08 0.99
C PHE A 157 12.83 -4.15 0.58
N ASN A 158 14.00 -4.75 0.37
CA ASN A 158 15.09 -4.10 -0.35
C ASN A 158 14.92 -4.28 -1.88
N TRP A 159 15.77 -3.61 -2.64
CA TRP A 159 15.71 -3.61 -4.10
C TRP A 159 15.93 -4.99 -4.76
N GLU A 160 16.70 -5.89 -4.14
CA GLU A 160 16.98 -7.23 -4.67
C GLU A 160 15.75 -8.14 -4.51
N GLU A 161 15.07 -8.06 -3.36
CA GLU A 161 13.90 -8.89 -3.03
C GLU A 161 12.71 -8.66 -3.95
N VAL A 162 12.62 -7.46 -4.54
CA VAL A 162 11.54 -7.07 -5.47
C VAL A 162 12.01 -6.98 -6.91
N ASP A 163 13.23 -7.46 -7.21
CA ASP A 163 13.86 -7.39 -8.53
C ASP A 163 13.70 -5.98 -9.14
N SER A 164 14.12 -4.98 -8.39
CA SER A 164 14.04 -3.58 -8.78
C SER A 164 15.12 -3.27 -9.82
N PRO A 165 14.79 -2.64 -10.96
CA PRO A 165 15.79 -2.20 -11.93
C PRO A 165 16.76 -1.15 -11.38
N ILE A 166 16.41 -0.52 -10.25
CA ILE A 166 17.23 0.51 -9.60
C ILE A 166 17.46 0.15 -8.14
N ARG A 167 18.72 0.25 -7.73
CA ARG A 167 19.10 0.15 -6.32
C ARG A 167 18.52 1.31 -5.52
N TYR A 168 17.71 1.00 -4.51
CA TYR A 168 17.19 1.97 -3.55
C TYR A 168 17.44 1.53 -2.11
N VAL A 169 17.31 2.47 -1.18
CA VAL A 169 17.35 2.22 0.27
C VAL A 169 16.08 2.71 0.94
N LEU A 170 15.82 2.25 2.15
CA LEU A 170 14.72 2.73 2.98
C LEU A 170 15.26 3.80 3.93
N GLU A 171 14.59 4.94 3.97
CA GLU A 171 14.99 6.04 4.84
C GLU A 171 13.78 6.63 5.59
N THR A 172 14.00 7.00 6.85
CA THR A 172 12.99 7.65 7.68
C THR A 172 12.69 9.05 7.15
N ARG A 173 11.59 9.64 7.65
CA ARG A 173 11.24 11.04 7.35
C ARG A 173 12.40 12.01 7.67
N THR A 174 13.22 11.71 8.68
CA THR A 174 14.32 12.58 9.14
C THR A 174 15.61 12.42 8.35
N GLY A 175 15.71 11.47 7.42
CA GLY A 175 16.96 11.28 6.68
C GLY A 175 17.67 9.96 6.95
N THR A 176 17.42 9.35 8.10
CA THR A 176 18.21 8.23 8.60
C THR A 176 17.87 6.94 7.86
N ARG A 177 18.89 6.13 7.53
CA ARG A 177 18.66 4.77 7.02
C ARG A 177 17.87 3.97 8.03
N THR A 178 16.85 3.27 7.55
CA THR A 178 16.07 2.33 8.35
C THR A 178 16.37 0.92 7.89
N GLY A 179 16.45 0.01 8.86
CA GLY A 179 16.50 -1.42 8.60
C GLY A 179 15.14 -1.95 8.12
N ARG A 180 15.03 -3.27 7.98
CA ARG A 180 13.76 -3.93 7.68
C ARG A 180 12.82 -3.78 8.88
N GLY A 181 11.67 -3.17 8.63
CA GLY A 181 10.51 -3.13 9.51
C GLY A 181 9.48 -4.18 9.14
N ALA A 182 8.31 -4.10 9.79
CA ALA A 182 7.26 -5.10 9.69
C ALA A 182 6.39 -4.99 8.42
N GLY A 183 6.45 -3.87 7.67
CA GLY A 183 5.57 -3.63 6.51
C GLY A 183 4.10 -3.86 6.85
N ARG A 184 3.39 -4.64 6.01
CA ARG A 184 1.98 -5.01 6.24
C ARG A 184 1.72 -5.71 7.58
N ALA A 185 2.71 -6.43 8.13
CA ALA A 185 2.52 -7.27 9.31
C ALA A 185 2.18 -6.43 10.54
N LYS A 186 2.61 -5.16 10.58
CA LYS A 186 2.23 -4.22 11.64
C LYS A 186 0.72 -3.99 11.69
N PHE A 187 0.11 -3.72 10.53
CA PHE A 187 -1.33 -3.51 10.43
C PHE A 187 -2.10 -4.82 10.63
N PHE A 188 -1.60 -5.93 10.09
CA PHE A 188 -2.26 -7.23 10.28
C PHE A 188 -2.26 -7.66 11.76
N ALA A 189 -1.17 -7.43 12.50
CA ALA A 189 -1.14 -7.63 13.94
C ALA A 189 -2.19 -6.77 14.68
N ALA A 190 -2.39 -5.52 14.26
CA ALA A 190 -3.44 -4.67 14.82
C ALA A 190 -4.84 -5.25 14.58
N LEU A 191 -5.12 -5.80 13.39
CA LEU A 191 -6.38 -6.49 13.10
C LEU A 191 -6.58 -7.74 13.96
N ILE A 192 -5.52 -8.53 14.20
CA ILE A 192 -5.57 -9.69 15.10
C ILE A 192 -5.97 -9.23 16.52
N LEU A 193 -5.30 -8.22 17.06
CA LEU A 193 -5.62 -7.71 18.40
C LEU A 193 -7.08 -7.24 18.52
N LEU A 194 -7.60 -6.55 17.49
CA LEU A 194 -9.00 -6.10 17.43
C LEU A 194 -10.01 -7.24 17.27
N LYS A 195 -9.63 -8.29 16.54
CA LYS A 195 -10.48 -9.48 16.37
C LYS A 195 -10.62 -10.24 17.68
N GLU A 196 -9.56 -10.27 18.47
CA GLU A 196 -9.57 -10.87 19.80
C GLU A 196 -10.27 -9.92 20.80
N TYR A 197 -9.60 -9.56 21.90
CA TYR A 197 -10.25 -8.87 23.03
C TYR A 197 -9.88 -7.39 23.17
N PHE A 198 -9.03 -6.85 22.30
CA PHE A 198 -8.60 -5.46 22.40
C PHE A 198 -9.53 -4.52 21.64
N ASN A 199 -9.74 -3.34 22.18
CA ASN A 199 -10.38 -2.25 21.45
C ASN A 199 -9.35 -1.35 20.75
N PHE A 200 -9.84 -0.51 19.84
CA PHE A 200 -9.05 0.41 19.03
C PHE A 200 -8.11 1.31 19.86
N GLU A 201 -8.60 1.88 20.96
CA GLU A 201 -7.78 2.73 21.83
C GLU A 201 -6.66 1.97 22.53
N GLN A 202 -6.88 0.69 22.87
CA GLN A 202 -5.83 -0.18 23.40
C GLN A 202 -4.82 -0.56 22.32
N VAL A 203 -5.29 -0.92 21.12
CA VAL A 203 -4.42 -1.32 20.01
C VAL A 203 -3.49 -0.18 19.60
N LYS A 204 -3.97 1.07 19.57
CA LYS A 204 -3.14 2.25 19.26
C LYS A 204 -2.00 2.46 20.25
N LYS A 205 -2.16 2.04 21.50
CA LYS A 205 -1.11 2.11 22.54
C LYS A 205 -0.06 1.01 22.37
N ILE A 206 -0.48 -0.17 21.89
CA ILE A 206 0.40 -1.34 21.69
C ILE A 206 1.18 -1.21 20.37
N ILE A 207 0.47 -0.87 19.29
CA ILE A 207 1.02 -0.73 17.95
C ILE A 207 0.84 0.73 17.55
N PRO A 208 1.91 1.56 17.63
CA PRO A 208 1.82 2.96 17.25
C PRO A 208 1.65 3.05 15.73
N LEU A 209 0.44 3.34 15.27
CA LEU A 209 0.12 3.56 13.86
C LEU A 209 0.41 5.03 13.53
N TYR A 210 1.14 5.26 12.43
CA TYR A 210 1.69 6.57 12.07
C TYR A 210 0.66 7.52 11.46
#